data_AF-A0A915D317-F1
#
_entry.id   AF-A0A915D317-F1
#
_cell.length_a   1.000
_cell.length_b   1.000
_cell.length_c   1.000
_cell.angle_alpha   90.00
_cell.angle_beta   90.00
_cell.angle_gamma   90.00
#
_symmetry.space_group_name_H-M   'P 1'
#
loop_
_entity.id
_entity.type
_entity.pdbx_description
1 polymer ?
#
loop_
_entity_poly.entity_id
_entity_poly.type
_entity_poly.pdbx_seq_one_letter_code
_entity_poly.pdbx_strand_id
1 'polypeptide(L)'
;MPKKSLASSLKVSLTKKSSLRKKSRKKKTAKRKDSDGHDDLVRRLNARYGKGRKEDDEVLTATVNPTTHPSSYNRLMSRVVETQLNRLTQPEQPHDLIQTIWLCALCQNRSCFDALGICTVRTMKGSLKAASTSITKQKTQNVQSKAIASKRRKSEAVKEETANLFHQNNGHIDLWMHGNCSYWAPELFLIGGRFPGLLKFLNKYWSQKCLVCSKVGASIEPKDGGFLHYPCALEKGYRLNALTLTCLSPKD
;
A
#
# COMPACT_ATOMS: atom_id res chain seq x y z
N MET A 1 31.92 54.43 -16.75
CA MET A 1 31.22 54.78 -18.01
C MET A 1 29.95 53.94 -18.12
N PRO A 2 28.77 54.53 -18.41
CA PRO A 2 27.45 53.93 -18.16
C PRO A 2 26.77 53.35 -19.42
N LYS A 3 25.56 52.78 -19.23
CA LYS A 3 24.47 52.49 -20.23
C LYS A 3 24.58 51.10 -20.90
N LYS A 4 23.56 50.25 -21.11
CA LYS A 4 22.07 50.27 -21.17
C LYS A 4 21.60 48.81 -20.96
N SER A 5 20.62 48.47 -20.13
CA SER A 5 19.15 48.44 -20.35
C SER A 5 18.68 47.93 -21.74
N LEU A 6 18.09 46.74 -21.81
CA LEU A 6 17.04 46.41 -22.79
C LEU A 6 16.06 45.41 -22.16
N ALA A 7 14.91 45.92 -21.76
CA ALA A 7 13.71 45.17 -21.47
C ALA A 7 12.94 44.98 -22.79
N SER A 8 12.48 43.76 -23.06
CA SER A 8 11.53 43.49 -24.15
C SER A 8 10.28 42.85 -23.58
N SER A 9 9.24 43.69 -23.50
CA SER A 9 7.85 43.32 -23.28
C SER A 9 7.33 42.45 -24.42
N LEU A 10 6.72 41.31 -24.08
CA LEU A 10 5.75 40.66 -24.96
C LEU A 10 4.40 40.63 -24.24
N LYS A 11 3.54 41.55 -24.68
CA LYS A 11 2.10 41.57 -24.43
C LYS A 11 1.45 40.61 -25.42
N VAL A 12 0.70 39.61 -24.94
CA VAL A 12 -0.22 38.85 -25.80
C VAL A 12 -1.57 38.67 -25.09
N SER A 13 -2.49 39.50 -25.58
CA SER A 13 -3.94 39.32 -25.77
C SER A 13 -4.76 38.50 -24.78
N LEU A 14 -5.57 39.24 -24.03
CA LEU A 14 -6.89 38.86 -23.53
C LEU A 14 -7.82 38.47 -24.69
N THR A 15 -8.43 37.28 -24.64
CA THR A 15 -9.69 37.03 -25.36
C THR A 15 -10.68 36.16 -24.56
N LYS A 16 -11.88 36.75 -24.43
CA LYS A 16 -13.21 36.14 -24.52
C LYS A 16 -13.72 35.24 -23.39
N LYS A 17 -14.42 35.93 -22.48
CA LYS A 17 -15.63 35.52 -21.77
C LYS A 17 -16.57 34.68 -22.66
N SER A 18 -16.92 33.49 -22.20
CA SER A 18 -18.16 32.77 -22.56
C SER A 18 -18.84 32.36 -21.24
N SER A 19 -19.93 33.04 -20.90
CA SER A 19 -21.31 32.60 -21.15
C SER A 19 -21.79 31.54 -20.14
N LEU A 20 -22.38 32.07 -19.07
CA LEU A 20 -23.23 31.41 -18.09
C LEU A 20 -24.21 30.40 -18.69
N ARG A 21 -24.30 29.21 -18.08
CA ARG A 21 -25.55 28.44 -18.07
C ARG A 21 -25.70 27.65 -16.76
N LYS A 22 -26.19 28.35 -15.74
CA LYS A 22 -26.71 27.75 -14.50
C LYS A 22 -27.97 26.94 -14.85
N LYS A 23 -27.87 25.61 -14.94
CA LYS A 23 -29.03 24.72 -14.89
C LYS A 23 -29.30 24.35 -13.44
N SER A 24 -30.30 25.00 -12.83
CA SER A 24 -30.88 24.57 -11.57
C SER A 24 -31.59 23.23 -11.80
N ARG A 25 -31.07 22.15 -11.22
CA ARG A 25 -31.79 20.88 -11.14
C ARG A 25 -32.39 20.74 -9.76
N LYS A 26 -33.72 20.86 -9.76
CA LYS A 26 -34.70 20.64 -8.71
C LYS A 26 -34.34 19.38 -7.90
N LYS A 27 -34.04 19.57 -6.61
CA LYS A 27 -33.81 18.52 -5.62
C LYS A 27 -35.14 17.81 -5.35
N LYS A 28 -35.40 16.68 -6.02
CA LYS A 28 -36.48 15.75 -5.68
C LYS A 28 -35.95 14.82 -4.59
N THR A 29 -36.39 15.03 -3.37
CA THR A 29 -36.19 14.11 -2.23
C THR A 29 -37.01 12.85 -2.49
N ALA A 30 -36.39 11.86 -3.11
CA ALA A 30 -36.92 10.50 -3.16
C ALA A 30 -36.58 9.81 -1.82
N LYS A 31 -37.62 9.58 -1.03
CA LYS A 31 -37.63 8.70 0.15
C LYS A 31 -37.20 7.31 -0.33
N ARG A 32 -35.92 6.95 -0.17
CA ARG A 32 -35.41 5.61 -0.51
C ARG A 32 -35.97 4.63 0.51
N LYS A 33 -36.92 3.80 0.08
CA LYS A 33 -37.23 2.51 0.70
C LYS A 33 -36.06 1.59 0.32
N ASP A 34 -35.22 1.24 1.28
CA ASP A 34 -34.07 0.35 1.09
C ASP A 34 -34.48 -1.16 0.98
N SER A 35 -35.70 -1.45 0.51
CA SER A 35 -36.18 -2.84 0.32
C SER A 35 -36.08 -3.35 -1.12
N ASP A 36 -35.77 -2.50 -2.10
CA ASP A 36 -35.97 -2.85 -3.52
C ASP A 36 -34.71 -3.42 -4.21
N GLY A 37 -33.58 -3.53 -3.51
CA GLY A 37 -32.32 -4.00 -4.10
C GLY A 37 -32.28 -5.51 -4.38
N HIS A 38 -32.95 -6.31 -3.55
CA HIS A 38 -32.95 -7.77 -3.70
C HIS A 38 -33.86 -8.21 -4.85
N ASP A 39 -35.07 -7.63 -4.94
CA ASP A 39 -36.03 -7.99 -5.98
C ASP A 39 -35.57 -7.58 -7.38
N ASP A 40 -34.85 -6.46 -7.51
CA ASP A 40 -34.28 -6.04 -8.81
C ASP A 40 -33.13 -6.96 -9.27
N LEU A 41 -32.38 -7.55 -8.32
CA LEU A 41 -31.35 -8.54 -8.60
C LEU A 41 -31.97 -9.88 -9.04
N VAL A 42 -32.99 -10.36 -8.33
CA VAL A 42 -33.72 -11.60 -8.67
C VAL A 42 -34.38 -11.46 -10.04
N ARG A 43 -34.98 -10.30 -10.33
CA ARG A 43 -35.60 -10.02 -11.63
C ARG A 43 -34.57 -9.98 -12.76
N ARG A 44 -33.35 -9.45 -12.54
CA ARG A 44 -32.26 -9.51 -13.52
C ARG A 44 -31.73 -10.92 -13.75
N LEU A 45 -31.64 -11.74 -12.71
CA LEU A 45 -31.24 -13.14 -12.82
C LEU A 45 -32.26 -13.93 -13.65
N ASN A 46 -33.55 -13.81 -13.32
CA ASN A 46 -34.62 -14.50 -14.06
C ASN A 46 -34.73 -14.01 -15.50
N ALA A 47 -34.51 -12.71 -15.78
CA ALA A 47 -34.48 -12.21 -17.15
C ALA A 47 -33.29 -12.76 -17.96
N ARG A 48 -32.16 -13.01 -17.31
CA ARG A 48 -30.93 -13.46 -17.98
C ARG A 48 -30.88 -14.98 -18.17
N TYR A 49 -31.49 -15.74 -17.27
CA TYR A 49 -31.40 -17.21 -17.27
C TYR A 49 -32.75 -17.94 -17.36
N GLY A 50 -33.89 -17.24 -17.22
CA GLY A 50 -35.22 -17.85 -17.20
C GLY A 50 -35.90 -18.01 -18.56
N LYS A 51 -35.36 -17.41 -19.64
CA LYS A 51 -35.88 -17.62 -21.00
C LYS A 51 -35.18 -18.83 -21.63
N GLY A 52 -35.65 -20.05 -21.33
CA GLY A 52 -35.09 -21.21 -22.04
C GLY A 52 -35.50 -22.61 -21.62
N ARG A 53 -36.49 -22.83 -20.74
CA ARG A 53 -37.04 -24.16 -20.54
C ARG A 53 -38.55 -24.11 -20.70
N LYS A 54 -38.99 -24.38 -21.92
CA LYS A 54 -40.33 -24.95 -22.10
C LYS A 54 -40.24 -26.36 -21.52
N GLU A 55 -41.11 -26.63 -20.55
CA GLU A 55 -41.37 -27.96 -20.02
C GLU A 55 -41.97 -28.79 -21.15
N ASP A 56 -41.15 -29.62 -21.76
CA ASP A 56 -41.61 -30.88 -22.33
C ASP A 56 -41.30 -31.91 -21.23
N ASP A 57 -42.31 -32.19 -20.40
CA ASP A 57 -42.30 -33.28 -19.42
C ASP A 57 -42.26 -34.62 -20.17
N GLU A 58 -41.07 -35.02 -20.59
CA GLU A 58 -40.77 -36.42 -20.85
C GLU A 58 -39.81 -36.88 -19.76
N VAL A 59 -40.35 -37.64 -18.81
CA VAL A 59 -39.60 -38.34 -17.76
C VAL A 59 -38.69 -39.35 -18.44
N LEU A 60 -37.55 -38.87 -18.91
CA LEU A 60 -36.41 -39.69 -19.27
C LEU A 60 -35.83 -40.24 -17.97
N THR A 61 -36.23 -41.46 -17.64
CA THR A 61 -35.48 -42.38 -16.79
C THR A 61 -34.13 -42.64 -17.45
N ALA A 62 -33.22 -41.68 -17.32
CA ALA A 62 -31.84 -41.82 -17.71
C ALA A 62 -31.23 -42.90 -16.81
N THR A 63 -31.09 -44.10 -17.38
CA THR A 63 -30.21 -45.14 -16.89
C THR A 63 -28.81 -44.53 -16.79
N VAL A 64 -28.41 -44.20 -15.56
CA VAL A 64 -27.17 -43.48 -15.27
C VAL A 64 -26.01 -44.45 -15.49
N ASN A 65 -25.46 -44.46 -16.71
CA ASN A 65 -24.19 -45.13 -16.97
C ASN A 65 -23.08 -44.40 -16.19
N PRO A 66 -22.39 -45.08 -15.27
CA PRO A 66 -21.57 -44.41 -14.27
C PRO A 66 -20.15 -44.21 -14.77
N THR A 67 -19.86 -43.45 -15.85
CA THR A 67 -18.42 -43.27 -16.19
C THR A 67 -17.99 -42.14 -17.12
N THR A 68 -18.78 -41.10 -17.38
CA THR A 68 -18.22 -39.92 -18.10
C THR A 68 -18.78 -38.62 -17.56
N HIS A 69 -18.06 -38.02 -16.61
CA HIS A 69 -18.32 -36.64 -16.24
C HIS A 69 -18.10 -35.72 -17.46
N PRO A 70 -18.97 -34.73 -17.70
CA PRO A 70 -18.80 -33.79 -18.80
C PRO A 70 -17.46 -33.05 -18.66
N SER A 71 -16.82 -32.70 -19.77
CA SER A 71 -15.50 -32.05 -19.81
C SER A 71 -15.43 -30.75 -18.98
N SER A 72 -16.56 -30.10 -18.73
CA SER A 72 -16.72 -28.96 -17.82
C SER A 72 -16.45 -29.32 -16.36
N TYR A 73 -16.91 -30.49 -15.91
CA TYR A 73 -16.70 -30.99 -14.54
C TYR A 73 -15.22 -31.28 -14.30
N ASN A 74 -14.53 -31.91 -15.25
CA ASN A 74 -13.10 -32.18 -15.13
C ASN A 74 -12.29 -30.88 -15.02
N ARG A 75 -12.62 -29.84 -15.80
CA ARG A 75 -11.98 -28.52 -15.69
C ARG A 75 -12.25 -27.85 -14.33
N LEU A 76 -13.47 -27.99 -13.80
CA LEU A 76 -13.82 -27.47 -12.49
C LEU A 76 -13.02 -28.19 -11.39
N MET A 77 -12.97 -29.52 -11.44
CA MET A 77 -12.22 -30.33 -10.49
C MET A 77 -10.72 -30.02 -10.55
N SER A 78 -10.14 -29.86 -11.74
CA SER A 78 -8.73 -29.43 -11.87
C SER A 78 -8.46 -28.10 -11.18
N ARG A 79 -9.34 -27.09 -11.33
CA ARG A 79 -9.20 -25.81 -10.64
C ARG A 79 -9.32 -25.93 -9.13
N VAL A 80 -10.25 -26.76 -8.65
CA VAL A 80 -10.42 -27.00 -7.20
C VAL A 80 -9.16 -27.65 -6.64
N VAL A 81 -8.64 -28.70 -7.29
CA VAL A 81 -7.40 -29.37 -6.91
C VAL A 81 -6.22 -28.41 -6.93
N GLU A 82 -6.07 -27.61 -7.99
CA GLU A 82 -5.01 -26.61 -8.10
C GLU A 82 -5.09 -25.56 -6.99
N THR A 83 -6.29 -25.09 -6.64
CA THR A 83 -6.45 -24.16 -5.51
C THR A 83 -6.15 -24.80 -4.16
N GLN A 84 -6.44 -26.09 -3.98
CA GLN A 84 -6.08 -26.80 -2.75
C GLN A 84 -4.57 -27.05 -2.65
N LEU A 85 -3.94 -27.47 -3.75
CA LEU A 85 -2.48 -27.63 -3.82
C LEU A 85 -1.78 -26.30 -3.56
N ASN A 86 -2.23 -25.21 -4.18
CA ASN A 86 -1.67 -23.88 -3.91
C ASN A 86 -1.83 -23.43 -2.46
N ARG A 87 -2.94 -23.80 -1.79
CA ARG A 87 -3.13 -23.56 -0.35
C ARG A 87 -2.16 -24.39 0.51
N LEU A 88 -1.97 -25.66 0.17
CA LEU A 88 -1.06 -26.57 0.88
C LEU A 88 0.41 -26.21 0.66
N THR A 89 0.76 -25.64 -0.49
CA THR A 89 2.12 -25.14 -0.76
C THR A 89 2.34 -23.70 -0.31
N GLN A 90 1.36 -23.05 0.34
CA GLN A 90 1.69 -21.80 1.02
C GLN A 90 2.66 -22.14 2.15
N PRO A 91 3.85 -21.51 2.18
CA PRO A 91 4.78 -21.73 3.27
C PRO A 91 4.06 -21.38 4.58
N GLU A 92 3.91 -22.37 5.46
CA GLU A 92 3.33 -22.17 6.79
C GLU A 92 4.08 -21.02 7.45
N GLN A 93 3.36 -19.95 7.81
CA GLN A 93 3.99 -18.84 8.50
C GLN A 93 4.48 -19.35 9.85
N PRO A 94 5.80 -19.27 10.15
CA PRO A 94 6.31 -19.70 11.44
C PRO A 94 5.59 -18.93 12.54
N HIS A 95 5.03 -19.64 13.52
CA HIS A 95 4.30 -19.04 14.63
C HIS A 95 5.17 -18.09 15.49
N ASP A 96 6.49 -18.17 15.33
CA ASP A 96 7.47 -17.33 16.00
C ASP A 96 7.75 -16.02 15.24
N LEU A 97 7.20 -15.82 14.04
CA LEU A 97 7.24 -14.51 13.40
C LEU A 97 6.40 -13.55 14.23
N ILE A 98 7.09 -12.72 15.03
CA ILE A 98 6.53 -11.51 15.58
C ILE A 98 5.83 -10.82 14.42
N GLN A 99 4.50 -10.65 14.52
CA GLN A 99 3.74 -9.80 13.61
C GLN A 99 4.34 -8.42 13.72
N THR A 100 5.36 -8.16 12.91
CA THR A 100 5.96 -6.86 12.79
C THR A 100 4.81 -6.00 12.36
N ILE A 101 4.50 -5.03 13.23
CA ILE A 101 3.47 -4.02 13.03
C ILE A 101 3.64 -3.60 11.56
N TRP A 102 2.61 -3.80 10.73
CA TRP A 102 2.62 -3.66 9.28
C TRP A 102 2.94 -2.21 8.87
N LEU A 103 4.18 -1.80 9.12
CA LEU A 103 4.70 -0.46 9.01
C LEU A 103 5.67 -0.48 7.85
N CYS A 104 5.48 0.48 6.95
CA CYS A 104 6.41 0.65 5.86
C CYS A 104 7.80 1.00 6.39
N ALA A 105 8.83 0.26 5.98
CA ALA A 105 10.22 0.49 6.36
C ALA A 105 10.74 1.88 5.96
N LEU A 106 10.10 2.54 4.99
CA LEU A 106 10.46 3.89 4.55
C LEU A 106 9.66 4.95 5.32
N CYS A 107 8.34 5.00 5.16
CA CYS A 107 7.53 6.07 5.75
C CYS A 107 7.03 5.81 7.18
N GLN A 108 7.24 4.61 7.72
CA GLN A 108 6.77 4.18 9.04
C GLN A 108 5.26 4.31 9.27
N ASN A 109 4.48 4.53 8.22
CA ASN A 109 3.03 4.50 8.27
C ASN A 109 2.54 3.07 8.13
N ARG A 110 1.40 2.77 8.75
CA ARG A 110 0.73 1.49 8.58
C ARG A 110 0.25 1.35 7.15
N SER A 111 0.52 0.20 6.56
CA SER A 111 -0.16 -0.22 5.34
C SER A 111 -1.61 -0.55 5.67
N CYS A 112 -2.50 0.45 5.52
CA CYS A 112 -3.92 0.17 5.38
C CYS A 112 -4.22 -0.19 3.92
N PHE A 113 -5.20 -1.06 3.73
CA PHE A 113 -5.53 -1.71 2.47
C PHE A 113 -6.01 -0.75 1.36
N ASP A 114 -6.25 0.53 1.67
CA ASP A 114 -7.21 1.33 0.90
C ASP A 114 -6.64 2.47 0.03
N ALA A 115 -5.33 2.78 0.02
CA ALA A 115 -4.85 3.89 -0.84
C ALA A 115 -3.40 3.82 -1.37
N LEU A 116 -2.47 3.14 -0.71
CA LEU A 116 -1.04 3.23 -1.03
C LEU A 116 -0.50 2.08 -1.92
N GLY A 117 -1.40 1.28 -2.48
CA GLY A 117 -1.08 0.16 -3.36
C GLY A 117 -0.71 -1.13 -2.62
N ILE A 118 -0.64 -2.22 -3.38
CA ILE A 118 -0.33 -3.57 -2.90
C ILE A 118 1.04 -3.55 -2.21
N CYS A 119 1.08 -4.05 -0.98
CA CYS A 119 2.32 -4.18 -0.21
C CYS A 119 3.13 -5.36 -0.75
N THR A 120 4.38 -5.11 -1.16
CA THR A 120 5.28 -6.20 -1.55
C THR A 120 5.96 -6.73 -0.31
N VAL A 121 5.63 -7.96 0.09
CA VAL A 121 6.30 -8.65 1.19
C VAL A 121 7.60 -9.22 0.68
N ARG A 122 8.70 -9.00 1.40
CA ARG A 122 9.90 -9.82 1.19
C ARG A 122 10.54 -10.16 2.52
N THR A 123 10.64 -11.46 2.77
CA THR A 123 11.43 -12.01 3.86
C THR A 123 12.91 -11.99 3.43
N MET A 124 13.79 -11.46 4.28
CA MET A 124 15.24 -11.43 4.03
C MET A 124 15.94 -12.22 5.13
N LYS A 125 16.87 -13.11 4.76
CA LYS A 125 17.91 -13.63 5.66
C LYS A 125 18.98 -12.57 5.80
N GLY A 126 19.15 -11.97 6.99
CA GLY A 126 20.21 -10.98 7.17
C GLY A 126 20.35 -10.47 8.60
N SER A 127 21.55 -10.59 9.15
CA SER A 127 21.91 -10.07 10.47
C SER A 127 22.01 -8.53 10.44
N LEU A 128 20.90 -7.83 10.70
CA LEU A 128 20.89 -6.37 10.91
C LEU A 128 21.36 -6.07 12.35
N LYS A 129 22.67 -5.97 12.55
CA LYS A 129 23.24 -5.68 13.89
C LYS A 129 23.06 -4.24 14.38
N ALA A 130 22.52 -3.31 13.58
CA ALA A 130 22.57 -1.87 13.91
C ALA A 130 21.28 -1.04 13.71
N ALA A 131 20.20 -1.60 13.16
CA ALA A 131 19.00 -0.81 12.81
C ALA A 131 17.90 -0.78 13.89
N SER A 132 17.91 -1.72 14.83
CA SER A 132 16.81 -1.88 15.80
C SER A 132 16.82 -0.84 16.93
N THR A 133 17.95 -0.16 17.18
CA THR A 133 18.08 0.79 18.29
C THR A 133 17.45 2.16 18.03
N SER A 134 17.14 2.50 16.79
CA SER A 134 16.53 3.78 16.39
C SER A 134 15.00 3.71 16.19
N ILE A 135 14.44 2.53 15.91
CA ILE A 135 13.00 2.36 15.63
C ILE A 135 12.16 2.42 16.92
N THR A 136 12.68 1.93 18.06
CA THR A 136 11.89 1.81 19.30
C THR A 136 11.87 3.07 20.18
N LYS A 137 12.64 4.13 19.85
CA LYS A 137 12.72 5.34 20.70
C LYS A 137 11.65 6.40 20.45
N GLN A 138 10.76 6.24 19.46
CA GLN A 138 9.83 7.31 19.05
C GLN A 138 8.40 7.22 19.61
N LYS A 139 8.10 6.32 20.54
CA LYS A 139 6.79 6.26 21.21
C LYS A 139 6.92 6.36 22.72
N THR A 140 7.01 7.59 23.24
CA THR A 140 6.49 8.04 24.56
C THR A 140 7.03 9.44 24.88
N GLN A 141 6.37 10.46 24.36
CA GLN A 141 6.40 11.79 24.97
C GLN A 141 4.99 12.36 24.96
N ASN A 142 4.18 11.93 25.94
CA ASN A 142 3.21 12.81 26.58
C ASN A 142 2.78 12.21 27.94
N VAL A 143 2.46 13.10 28.87
CA VAL A 143 2.03 12.91 30.27
C VAL A 143 3.15 12.82 31.32
N GLN A 144 3.55 14.03 31.73
CA GLN A 144 3.78 14.52 33.10
C GLN A 144 4.73 13.77 34.06
N SER A 145 5.70 14.56 34.47
CA SER A 145 6.63 14.46 35.60
C SER A 145 6.01 14.02 36.93
N LYS A 146 6.55 12.93 37.49
CA LYS A 146 7.07 12.78 38.88
C LYS A 146 7.23 11.28 39.21
N ALA A 147 8.48 10.80 39.27
CA ALA A 147 9.00 9.64 40.01
C ALA A 147 10.31 9.16 39.36
N ILE A 148 11.41 9.86 39.67
CA ILE A 148 12.76 9.54 39.19
C ILE A 148 13.45 8.76 40.32
N ALA A 149 13.45 7.42 40.24
CA ALA A 149 14.48 6.54 40.83
C ALA A 149 14.23 5.04 40.59
N SER A 150 12.97 4.55 40.60
CA SER A 150 12.72 3.08 40.55
C SER A 150 12.47 2.50 39.14
N LYS A 151 12.36 3.34 38.10
CA LYS A 151 12.06 2.89 36.72
C LYS A 151 13.27 2.42 35.91
N ARG A 152 14.50 2.57 36.41
CA ARG A 152 15.72 2.21 35.66
C ARG A 152 15.93 0.69 35.52
N ARG A 153 15.49 -0.11 36.49
CA ARG A 153 15.65 -1.58 36.47
C ARG A 153 14.62 -2.33 35.60
N LYS A 154 13.47 -1.72 35.27
CA LYS A 154 12.44 -2.37 34.43
C LYS A 154 12.63 -2.12 32.92
N SER A 155 13.37 -1.10 32.52
CA SER A 155 13.68 -0.80 31.11
C SER A 155 14.84 -1.60 30.53
N GLU A 156 15.65 -2.24 31.37
CA GLU A 156 16.76 -3.11 30.94
C GLU A 156 16.24 -4.53 30.65
N ALA A 157 15.37 -5.08 31.50
CA ALA A 157 14.75 -6.38 31.28
C ALA A 157 13.93 -6.47 29.95
N VAL A 158 13.21 -5.41 29.57
CA VAL A 158 12.43 -5.38 28.31
C VAL A 158 13.33 -5.29 27.06
N LYS A 159 14.53 -4.71 27.18
CA LYS A 159 15.52 -4.69 26.08
C LYS A 159 16.18 -6.06 25.88
N GLU A 160 16.35 -6.81 26.96
CA GLU A 160 16.96 -8.13 26.92
C GLU A 160 15.98 -9.20 26.39
N GLU A 161 14.70 -9.12 26.78
CA GLU A 161 13.65 -10.00 26.29
C GLU A 161 13.38 -9.84 24.78
N THR A 162 13.43 -8.60 24.28
CA THR A 162 13.32 -8.33 22.84
C THR A 162 14.57 -8.76 22.06
N ALA A 163 15.77 -8.65 22.64
CA ALA A 163 17.01 -9.13 22.01
C ALA A 163 17.09 -10.66 21.90
N ASN A 164 16.53 -11.38 22.88
CA ASN A 164 16.49 -12.85 22.89
C ASN A 164 15.48 -13.43 21.87
N LEU A 165 14.36 -12.76 21.61
CA LEU A 165 13.43 -13.14 20.54
C LEU A 165 14.03 -13.01 19.13
N PHE A 166 14.96 -12.07 18.92
CA PHE A 166 15.72 -11.97 17.66
C PHE A 166 16.72 -13.12 17.48
N HIS A 167 17.18 -13.76 18.56
CA HIS A 167 18.11 -14.89 18.51
C HIS A 167 17.41 -16.22 18.18
N GLN A 168 16.12 -16.37 18.49
CA GLN A 168 15.36 -17.59 18.19
C GLN A 168 14.92 -17.67 16.71
N ASN A 169 14.84 -16.55 16.01
CA ASN A 169 14.38 -16.44 14.62
C ASN A 169 15.51 -16.34 13.58
N ASN A 170 16.60 -17.11 13.68
CA ASN A 170 17.66 -17.21 12.63
C ASN A 170 18.13 -15.88 11.97
N GLY A 171 17.99 -14.73 12.65
CA GLY A 171 18.26 -13.40 12.09
C GLY A 171 17.42 -13.01 10.87
N HIS A 172 16.20 -13.51 10.72
CA HIS A 172 15.28 -13.09 9.66
C HIS A 172 14.49 -11.86 10.07
N ILE A 173 14.42 -10.87 9.18
CA ILE A 173 13.60 -9.68 9.38
C ILE A 173 12.68 -9.53 8.18
N ASP A 174 11.39 -9.45 8.48
CA ASP A 174 10.36 -9.16 7.50
C ASP A 174 10.28 -7.65 7.29
N LEU A 175 10.43 -7.26 6.03
CA LEU A 175 10.40 -5.86 5.63
C LEU A 175 9.18 -5.61 4.77
N TRP A 176 8.43 -4.59 5.17
CA TRP A 176 7.21 -4.16 4.51
C TRP A 176 7.44 -2.78 3.90
N MET A 177 7.01 -2.56 2.66
CA MET A 177 7.05 -1.24 2.04
C MET A 177 5.81 -1.03 1.19
N HIS A 178 5.25 0.19 1.22
CA HIS A 178 4.24 0.58 0.24
C HIS A 178 4.85 0.60 -1.16
N GLY A 179 4.09 0.17 -2.16
CA GLY A 179 4.53 0.18 -3.57
C GLY A 179 4.98 1.57 -4.01
N ASN A 180 4.25 2.63 -3.64
CA ASN A 180 4.67 3.99 -3.97
C ASN A 180 5.94 4.44 -3.22
N CYS A 181 6.14 4.00 -1.98
CA CYS A 181 7.35 4.36 -1.24
C CYS A 181 8.59 3.69 -1.85
N SER A 182 8.48 2.42 -2.28
CA SER A 182 9.57 1.73 -2.97
C SER A 182 9.79 2.27 -4.39
N TYR A 183 8.72 2.56 -5.13
CA TYR A 183 8.79 3.13 -6.48
C TYR A 183 9.51 4.48 -6.53
N TRP A 184 9.27 5.34 -5.53
CA TRP A 184 9.89 6.66 -5.43
C TRP A 184 11.24 6.68 -4.73
N ALA A 185 11.74 5.54 -4.25
CA ALA A 185 13.04 5.47 -3.61
C ALA A 185 14.14 5.30 -4.68
N PRO A 186 15.06 6.27 -4.82
CA PRO A 186 16.11 6.21 -5.84
C PRO A 186 17.04 5.05 -5.55
N GLU A 187 17.45 4.28 -6.55
CA GLU A 187 18.29 3.06 -6.42
C GLU A 187 17.52 1.78 -6.00
N LEU A 188 16.26 1.87 -5.55
CA LEU A 188 15.42 0.70 -5.34
C LEU A 188 14.64 0.36 -6.62
N PHE A 189 15.10 -0.67 -7.32
CA PHE A 189 14.42 -1.22 -8.49
C PHE A 189 14.10 -2.70 -8.29
N LEU A 190 12.98 -3.15 -8.84
CA LEU A 190 12.53 -4.54 -8.75
C LEU A 190 12.99 -5.31 -10.01
N ILE A 191 13.88 -6.28 -9.84
CA ILE A 191 14.34 -7.17 -10.92
C ILE A 191 13.97 -8.61 -10.54
N GLY A 192 13.18 -9.28 -11.38
CA GLY A 192 12.78 -10.66 -11.16
C GLY A 192 12.11 -10.91 -9.81
N GLY A 193 11.28 -9.97 -9.35
CA GLY A 193 10.61 -10.05 -8.03
C GLY A 193 11.53 -9.78 -6.84
N ARG A 194 12.73 -9.24 -7.07
CA ARG A 194 13.74 -8.99 -6.04
C ARG A 194 14.23 -7.55 -6.10
N PHE A 195 14.44 -6.94 -4.94
CA PHE A 195 15.22 -5.71 -4.76
C PHE A 195 16.70 -6.09 -4.52
N PRO A 196 17.57 -5.98 -5.53
CA PRO A 196 19.01 -6.17 -5.33
C PRO A 196 19.56 -5.05 -4.44
N GLY A 197 20.49 -5.37 -3.55
CA GLY A 197 21.10 -4.36 -2.66
C GLY A 197 20.15 -3.73 -1.64
N LEU A 198 18.94 -4.26 -1.44
CA LEU A 198 17.90 -3.71 -0.56
C LEU A 198 18.44 -3.26 0.81
N LEU A 199 19.24 -4.11 1.45
CA LEU A 199 19.77 -3.82 2.79
C LEU A 199 20.72 -2.61 2.81
N LYS A 200 21.55 -2.47 1.75
CA LYS A 200 22.47 -1.34 1.59
C LYS A 200 21.70 -0.03 1.47
N PHE A 201 20.65 -0.02 0.63
CA PHE A 201 19.82 1.16 0.42
C PHE A 201 18.94 1.49 1.62
N LEU A 202 18.39 0.48 2.31
CA LEU A 202 17.64 0.70 3.55
C LEU A 202 18.47 1.39 4.62
N ASN A 203 19.73 0.97 4.82
CA ASN A 203 20.62 1.65 5.76
C ASN A 203 20.83 3.13 5.38
N LYS A 204 20.92 3.45 4.09
CA LYS A 204 20.97 4.83 3.59
C LYS A 204 19.69 5.59 3.95
N TYR A 205 18.50 5.10 3.61
CA TYR A 205 17.24 5.82 3.91
C TYR A 205 16.96 5.92 5.41
N TRP A 206 17.31 4.92 6.21
CA TRP A 206 17.17 4.95 7.67
C TRP A 206 18.10 5.95 8.35
N SER A 207 19.09 6.49 7.64
CA SER A 207 19.90 7.63 8.09
C SER A 207 19.30 8.99 7.70
N GLN A 208 18.42 9.03 6.69
CA GLN A 208 17.85 10.25 6.11
C GLN A 208 16.58 10.68 6.86
N LYS A 209 16.54 11.95 7.29
CA LYS A 209 15.39 12.54 8.01
C LYS A 209 14.48 13.30 7.06
N CYS A 210 13.17 13.12 7.23
CA CYS A 210 12.16 13.82 6.45
C CYS A 210 12.09 15.31 6.85
N LEU A 211 12.10 16.22 5.87
CA LEU A 211 11.94 17.67 6.11
C LEU A 211 10.58 18.06 6.72
N VAL A 212 9.56 17.21 6.59
CA VAL A 212 8.19 17.51 7.03
C VAL A 212 7.91 16.99 8.43
N CYS A 213 8.22 15.71 8.68
CA CYS A 213 7.90 15.04 9.94
C CYS A 213 9.12 14.78 10.84
N SER A 214 10.34 15.08 10.36
CA SER A 214 11.63 14.86 11.05
C SER A 214 11.96 13.41 11.42
N LYS A 215 11.14 12.44 10.98
CA LYS A 215 11.40 11.01 11.17
C LYS A 215 12.32 10.46 10.08
N VAL A 216 12.98 9.35 10.37
CA VAL A 216 13.91 8.68 9.44
C VAL A 216 13.18 7.87 8.37
N GLY A 217 13.90 7.38 7.36
CA GLY A 217 13.36 6.55 6.28
C GLY A 217 12.84 7.35 5.08
N ALA A 218 13.14 8.66 5.04
CA ALA A 218 12.86 9.49 3.88
C ALA A 218 13.73 9.03 2.71
N SER A 219 13.16 9.01 1.50
CA SER A 219 13.86 8.50 0.31
C SER A 219 13.77 9.44 -0.89
N ILE A 220 12.80 10.35 -0.92
CA ILE A 220 12.59 11.27 -2.04
C ILE A 220 13.43 12.52 -1.83
N GLU A 221 14.27 12.85 -2.80
CA GLU A 221 15.08 14.06 -2.81
C GLU A 221 14.48 15.08 -3.79
N PRO A 222 13.86 16.19 -3.32
CA PRO A 222 13.40 17.26 -4.20
C PRO A 222 14.60 18.08 -4.72
N LYS A 223 14.37 18.86 -5.78
CA LYS A 223 15.42 19.72 -6.37
C LYS A 223 16.02 20.73 -5.39
N ASP A 224 15.23 21.20 -4.44
CA ASP A 224 15.65 22.15 -3.40
C ASP A 224 16.53 21.52 -2.31
N GLY A 225 16.74 20.20 -2.38
CA GLY A 225 17.54 19.43 -1.45
C GLY A 225 16.77 18.88 -0.25
N GLY A 226 17.47 18.06 0.54
CA GLY A 226 16.91 17.35 1.68
C GLY A 226 16.10 16.11 1.28
N PHE A 227 15.39 15.52 2.23
CA PHE A 227 14.69 14.24 2.00
C PHE A 227 13.24 14.29 2.47
N LEU A 228 12.37 13.59 1.77
CA LEU A 228 10.94 13.50 2.04
C LEU A 228 10.47 12.04 2.02
N HIS A 229 9.48 11.74 2.87
CA HIS A 229 8.64 10.56 2.66
C HIS A 229 7.65 10.83 1.54
N TYR A 230 7.30 9.80 0.78
CA TYR A 230 6.23 9.87 -0.23
C TYR A 230 4.91 10.48 0.29
N PRO A 231 4.30 9.98 1.39
CA PRO A 231 3.06 10.57 1.91
C PRO A 231 3.25 12.03 2.34
N CYS A 232 4.37 12.37 2.96
CA CYS A 232 4.65 13.75 3.38
C CYS A 232 4.81 14.72 2.21
N ALA A 233 5.38 14.26 1.10
CA ALA A 233 5.47 15.04 -0.13
C ALA A 233 4.06 15.37 -0.66
N LEU A 234 3.16 14.40 -0.71
CA LEU A 234 1.76 14.61 -1.13
C LEU A 234 1.01 15.57 -0.19
N GLU A 235 1.11 15.36 1.12
CA GLU A 235 0.43 16.21 2.12
C GLU A 235 0.85 17.67 2.05
N LYS A 236 2.13 17.94 1.74
CA LYS A 236 2.66 19.30 1.61
C LYS A 236 2.52 19.89 0.21
N GLY A 237 1.90 19.15 -0.73
CA GLY A 237 1.65 19.63 -2.08
C GLY A 237 2.87 19.64 -2.99
N TYR A 238 3.87 18.80 -2.73
CA TYR A 238 4.97 18.60 -3.69
C TYR A 238 4.45 17.94 -4.96
N ARG A 239 5.00 18.35 -6.10
CA ARG A 239 4.59 17.80 -7.41
C ARG A 239 5.52 16.67 -7.79
N LEU A 240 4.97 15.46 -7.80
CA LEU A 240 5.68 14.23 -8.13
C LEU A 240 5.40 13.85 -9.60
N ASN A 241 6.41 13.90 -10.47
CA ASN A 241 6.29 13.48 -11.87
C ASN A 241 6.73 12.01 -12.03
N ALA A 242 5.75 11.11 -12.20
CA ALA A 242 6.00 9.67 -12.28
C ALA A 242 6.82 9.23 -13.51
N LEU A 243 6.83 10.02 -14.59
CA LEU A 243 7.57 9.71 -15.82
C LEU A 243 9.07 9.99 -15.68
N THR A 244 9.40 11.09 -15.01
CA THR A 244 10.80 11.51 -14.81
C THR A 244 11.33 11.15 -13.43
N LEU A 245 10.48 10.60 -12.55
CA LEU A 245 10.79 10.32 -11.14
C LEU A 245 11.37 11.54 -10.41
N THR A 246 10.86 12.73 -10.73
CA THR A 246 11.31 13.99 -10.11
C THR A 246 10.27 14.52 -9.13
N CYS A 247 10.76 15.14 -8.06
CA CYS A 247 9.96 15.83 -7.05
C CYS A 247 10.26 17.33 -7.11
N LEU A 248 9.24 18.14 -7.40
CA LEU A 248 9.31 19.60 -7.45
C LEU A 248 8.66 20.18 -6.20
N SER A 249 9.21 21.29 -5.72
CA SER A 249 8.69 21.93 -4.52
C SER A 249 7.32 22.56 -4.81
N PRO A 250 6.48 22.80 -3.79
CA PRO A 250 5.19 23.46 -3.98
C PRO A 250 5.30 24.91 -4.47
N LYS A 251 6.50 25.49 -4.45
CA LYS A 251 6.76 26.89 -4.81
C LYS A 251 7.23 27.06 -6.26
N ASP A 252 7.52 25.97 -6.96
CA ASP A 252 7.96 25.93 -8.36
C ASP A 252 6.78 25.89 -9.36
#